data_AF-I1D4L3-F1
#
_entry.id   AF-I1D4L3-F1
#
_cell.length_a   1.000
_cell.length_b   1.000
_cell.length_c   1.000
_cell.angle_alpha   90.00
_cell.angle_beta   90.00
_cell.angle_gamma   90.00
#
_symmetry.space_group_name_H-M   'P 1'
#
loop_
_entity.id
_entity.type
_entity.pdbx_description
1 polymer ?
#
loop_
_entity_poly.entity_id
_entity_poly.type
_entity_poly.pdbx_seq_one_letter_code
_entity_poly.pdbx_strand_id
1 'polypeptide(L)'
;MTYDRSVRARPIKLALATLLVAGTTAGCSQTISGEASADSAGAPPSSPMTSESEEQTTEPAQSSVVYHPTLEPLLPALEQMRQWDPCAIHDIDAAEKIFGGPTNYLVPISRIDSCDLSIDHKAGNEALTVEIALTRELLELYRSGRLEDESLAEPIPVYQSKPPEEGVATFGTSCSMFYEVADPYGIKLDVLAVDETPRDQLCTYAEEYFTAVAPKIVDPPLATDGLSTPQRTMLGTDPCLGTIPVLEKYPKDDAGYETYVVKESPYHCAVESDAGFGLKGYEVAYDIFVGVATDARDITFGEDFPAHVDEGITCQYQVFVDPSIKFNVDDPDWPGASPGILIGMNECDDELAEQMFLKLIDQEIPPEITPSPDAIKLGKYR
;
A
#
# COMPACT_ATOMS: atom_id res chain seq x y z
N MET A 1 -1.87 37.26 13.50
CA MET A 1 -3.01 36.97 12.60
C MET A 1 -3.77 35.82 13.22
N THR A 2 -4.92 36.09 13.82
CA THR A 2 -5.78 35.11 14.50
C THR A 2 -6.85 34.65 13.52
N TYR A 3 -6.88 33.35 13.19
CA TYR A 3 -7.93 32.74 12.40
C TYR A 3 -9.01 32.21 13.33
N ASP A 4 -10.18 32.84 13.28
CA ASP A 4 -11.41 32.44 13.96
C ASP A 4 -12.25 31.61 12.97
N ARG A 5 -12.30 30.28 13.14
CA ARG A 5 -13.19 29.39 12.37
C ARG A 5 -14.46 29.12 13.17
N SER A 6 -15.47 29.98 12.99
CA SER A 6 -16.84 29.68 13.40
C SER A 6 -17.64 29.14 12.22
N VAL A 7 -17.72 27.81 12.11
CA VAL A 7 -18.61 27.15 11.14
C VAL A 7 -20.01 27.08 11.76
N ARG A 8 -20.93 27.92 11.27
CA ARG A 8 -22.36 27.84 11.60
C ARG A 8 -23.02 26.75 10.77
N ALA A 9 -23.38 25.64 11.41
CA ALA A 9 -24.25 24.62 10.82
C ALA A 9 -25.65 25.21 10.52
N ARG A 10 -26.14 25.03 9.29
CA ARG A 10 -27.53 25.31 8.92
C ARG A 10 -28.36 24.02 9.06
N PRO A 11 -29.57 24.06 9.64
CA PRO A 11 -30.42 22.88 9.72
C PRO A 11 -31.08 22.59 8.37
N ILE A 12 -30.81 21.42 7.79
CA ILE A 12 -31.54 20.87 6.64
C ILE A 12 -32.79 20.18 7.18
N LYS A 13 -33.97 20.63 6.75
CA LYS A 13 -35.26 19.99 7.04
C LYS A 13 -35.47 18.84 6.06
N LEU A 14 -35.32 17.60 6.53
CA LEU A 14 -35.69 16.40 5.78
C LEU A 14 -37.22 16.23 5.85
N ALA A 15 -37.86 16.18 4.68
CA ALA A 15 -39.25 15.74 4.54
C ALA A 15 -39.25 14.22 4.31
N LEU A 16 -39.77 13.47 5.30
CA LEU A 16 -40.05 12.03 5.15
C LEU A 16 -41.23 11.84 4.18
N ALA A 17 -41.00 11.12 3.08
CA ALA A 17 -42.03 10.48 2.29
C ALA A 17 -41.91 8.97 2.45
N THR A 18 -42.84 8.38 3.19
CA THR A 18 -42.95 6.94 3.44
C THR A 18 -43.67 6.30 2.25
N LEU A 19 -43.04 5.36 1.56
CA LEU A 19 -43.72 4.47 0.61
C LEU A 19 -43.55 3.01 1.06
N LEU A 20 -44.64 2.43 1.57
CA LEU A 20 -44.77 0.99 1.78
C LEU A 20 -44.98 0.31 0.43
N VAL A 21 -44.11 -0.64 0.08
CA VAL A 21 -44.41 -1.66 -0.93
C VAL A 21 -44.23 -3.02 -0.29
N ALA A 22 -45.34 -3.73 -0.11
CA ALA A 22 -45.37 -5.14 0.23
C ALA A 22 -45.30 -5.96 -1.07
N GLY A 23 -44.33 -6.86 -1.18
CA GLY A 23 -44.16 -7.78 -2.31
C GLY A 23 -43.89 -9.19 -1.81
N THR A 24 -44.76 -10.11 -2.19
CA THR A 24 -44.84 -11.52 -1.77
C THR A 24 -43.75 -12.40 -2.36
N THR A 25 -43.29 -13.37 -1.57
CA THR A 25 -42.40 -14.47 -1.93
C THR A 25 -43.04 -15.47 -2.89
N ALA A 26 -42.34 -15.83 -3.97
CA ALA A 26 -42.53 -17.08 -4.70
C ALA A 26 -41.16 -17.63 -5.09
N GLY A 27 -40.83 -18.81 -4.56
CA GLY A 27 -39.60 -19.52 -4.85
C GLY A 27 -39.70 -20.37 -6.12
N CYS A 28 -38.55 -20.58 -6.75
CA CYS A 28 -38.30 -21.69 -7.67
C CYS A 28 -36.90 -22.23 -7.39
N SER A 29 -36.82 -23.39 -6.75
CA SER A 29 -35.63 -24.24 -6.77
C SER A 29 -35.51 -24.87 -8.15
N GLN A 30 -34.35 -24.78 -8.79
CA GLN A 30 -34.00 -25.66 -9.91
C GLN A 30 -32.81 -26.51 -9.52
N THR A 31 -33.01 -27.83 -9.62
CA THR A 31 -32.03 -28.87 -9.40
C THR A 31 -31.40 -29.20 -10.75
N ILE A 32 -30.08 -29.10 -10.88
CA ILE A 32 -29.36 -29.54 -12.08
C ILE A 32 -28.96 -31.01 -11.87
N SER A 33 -29.61 -31.91 -12.60
CA SER A 33 -29.17 -33.29 -12.78
C SER A 33 -28.48 -33.40 -14.15
N GLY A 34 -27.18 -33.65 -14.15
CA GLY A 34 -26.39 -33.96 -15.34
C GLY A 34 -26.01 -35.44 -15.34
N GLU A 35 -26.64 -36.18 -16.23
CA GLU A 35 -26.52 -37.63 -16.43
C GLU A 35 -25.28 -37.97 -17.27
N ALA A 36 -24.61 -39.07 -16.91
CA ALA A 36 -23.50 -39.64 -17.68
C ALA A 36 -24.01 -40.35 -18.95
N SER A 37 -23.22 -40.33 -20.02
CA SER A 37 -23.40 -41.24 -21.16
C SER A 37 -22.05 -41.80 -21.60
N ALA A 38 -22.03 -43.12 -21.73
CA ALA A 38 -20.91 -43.94 -22.16
C ALA A 38 -21.03 -44.33 -23.65
N ASP A 39 -19.86 -44.50 -24.26
CA ASP A 39 -19.48 -45.40 -25.36
C ASP A 39 -20.28 -45.44 -26.68
N SER A 40 -19.60 -45.07 -27.77
CA SER A 40 -19.64 -45.85 -29.01
C SER A 40 -18.34 -45.71 -29.81
N ALA A 41 -17.74 -46.87 -30.11
CA ALA A 41 -16.57 -47.05 -30.95
C ALA A 41 -16.92 -47.09 -32.46
N GLY A 42 -15.95 -46.76 -33.33
CA GLY A 42 -15.98 -47.13 -34.77
C GLY A 42 -15.24 -46.19 -35.74
N ALA A 43 -14.04 -46.60 -36.17
CA ALA A 43 -13.06 -46.02 -37.13
C ALA A 43 -13.58 -45.81 -38.60
N PRO A 44 -12.82 -45.33 -39.64
CA PRO A 44 -11.35 -45.16 -39.78
C PRO A 44 -10.91 -43.81 -40.47
N PRO A 45 -9.61 -43.61 -40.84
CA PRO A 45 -8.96 -42.29 -40.83
C PRO A 45 -9.12 -41.53 -42.15
N SER A 46 -9.26 -40.20 -42.04
CA SER A 46 -9.05 -39.28 -43.15
C SER A 46 -7.98 -38.27 -42.74
N SER A 47 -6.86 -38.32 -43.45
CA SER A 47 -5.72 -37.40 -43.30
C SER A 47 -6.16 -35.95 -43.46
N PRO A 48 -5.86 -35.05 -42.51
CA PRO A 48 -5.83 -33.63 -42.77
C PRO A 48 -4.42 -33.26 -43.26
N MET A 49 -4.39 -32.46 -44.32
CA MET A 49 -3.21 -31.85 -44.87
C MET A 49 -2.49 -31.04 -43.79
N THR A 50 -1.20 -31.29 -43.63
CA THR A 50 -0.27 -30.42 -42.92
C THR A 50 -0.16 -29.12 -43.71
N SER A 51 -1.04 -28.17 -43.43
CA SER A 51 -0.76 -26.77 -43.67
C SER A 51 0.03 -26.29 -42.46
N GLU A 52 1.35 -26.24 -42.60
CA GLU A 52 2.22 -25.32 -41.86
C GLU A 52 1.74 -23.89 -42.20
N SER A 53 0.65 -23.47 -41.57
CA SER A 53 0.53 -22.07 -41.21
C SER A 53 1.52 -21.89 -40.08
N GLU A 54 2.67 -21.29 -40.41
CA GLU A 54 3.41 -20.48 -39.44
C GLU A 54 2.42 -19.42 -38.96
N GLU A 55 1.61 -19.79 -37.97
CA GLU A 55 0.96 -18.88 -37.06
C GLU A 55 2.14 -18.22 -36.35
N GLN A 56 2.61 -17.14 -36.96
CA GLN A 56 3.54 -16.21 -36.36
C GLN A 56 2.77 -15.65 -35.18
N THR A 57 2.82 -16.38 -34.06
CA THR A 57 2.46 -15.91 -32.73
C THR A 57 3.27 -14.66 -32.56
N THR A 58 2.65 -13.53 -32.91
CA THR A 58 3.21 -12.22 -32.70
C THR A 58 3.05 -12.10 -31.20
N GLU A 59 4.07 -12.57 -30.48
CA GLU A 59 4.18 -12.37 -29.05
C GLU A 59 3.90 -10.88 -28.86
N PRO A 60 2.77 -10.52 -28.23
CA PRO A 60 2.42 -9.11 -28.08
C PRO A 60 3.64 -8.48 -27.43
N ALA A 61 4.21 -7.47 -28.08
CA ALA A 61 5.34 -6.74 -27.54
C ALA A 61 4.92 -6.32 -26.14
N GLN A 62 5.43 -7.00 -25.12
CA GLN A 62 5.15 -6.66 -23.74
C GLN A 62 5.80 -5.30 -23.57
N SER A 63 4.97 -4.25 -23.58
CA SER A 63 5.40 -2.89 -23.33
C SER A 63 6.03 -2.90 -21.94
N SER A 64 7.37 -2.91 -21.92
CA SER A 64 8.15 -2.98 -20.69
C SER A 64 8.27 -1.58 -20.13
N VAL A 65 8.10 -1.44 -18.82
CA VAL A 65 8.35 -0.18 -18.13
C VAL A 65 9.77 0.30 -18.41
N VAL A 66 9.92 1.55 -18.86
CA VAL A 66 11.22 2.18 -19.09
C VAL A 66 11.65 2.88 -17.82
N TYR A 67 12.57 2.25 -17.07
CA TYR A 67 13.09 2.78 -15.82
C TYR A 67 14.28 3.74 -16.05
N HIS A 68 14.49 4.66 -15.11
CA HIS A 68 15.72 5.44 -15.10
C HIS A 68 16.95 4.52 -14.94
N PRO A 69 18.06 4.74 -15.67
CA PRO A 69 19.22 3.84 -15.62
C PRO A 69 19.84 3.68 -14.22
N THR A 70 19.72 4.66 -13.33
CA THR A 70 20.23 4.54 -11.95
C THR A 70 19.38 3.61 -11.07
N LEU A 71 18.16 3.30 -11.50
CA LEU A 71 17.24 2.43 -10.77
C LEU A 71 17.40 0.96 -11.15
N GLU A 72 17.89 0.65 -12.36
CA GLU A 72 18.04 -0.73 -12.86
C GLU A 72 18.74 -1.68 -11.88
N PRO A 73 19.86 -1.31 -11.22
CA PRO A 73 20.52 -2.20 -10.26
C PRO A 73 19.70 -2.50 -9.01
N LEU A 74 18.70 -1.66 -8.70
CA LEU A 74 17.87 -1.72 -7.49
C LEU A 74 16.55 -2.44 -7.72
N LEU A 75 16.14 -2.67 -8.98
CA LEU A 75 14.88 -3.32 -9.32
C LEU A 75 14.67 -4.69 -8.64
N PRO A 76 15.68 -5.59 -8.55
CA PRO A 76 15.50 -6.87 -7.88
C PRO A 76 15.19 -6.73 -6.39
N ALA A 77 15.83 -5.78 -5.70
CA ALA A 77 15.55 -5.51 -4.28
C ALA A 77 14.14 -4.94 -4.09
N LEU A 78 13.72 -4.02 -4.95
CA LEU A 78 12.37 -3.45 -4.91
C LEU A 78 11.30 -4.49 -5.23
N GLU A 79 11.56 -5.42 -6.16
CA GLU A 79 10.69 -6.56 -6.44
C GLU A 79 10.55 -7.49 -5.25
N GLN A 80 11.67 -7.81 -4.59
CA GLN A 80 11.66 -8.59 -3.35
C GLN A 80 10.87 -7.89 -2.24
N MET A 81 11.10 -6.60 -2.01
CA MET A 81 10.42 -5.80 -0.99
C MET A 81 8.90 -5.76 -1.19
N ARG A 82 8.42 -5.75 -2.45
CA ARG A 82 6.98 -5.84 -2.72
C ARG A 82 6.37 -7.17 -2.26
N GLN A 83 7.15 -8.23 -2.09
CA GLN A 83 6.60 -9.49 -1.58
C GLN A 83 6.42 -9.49 -0.06
N TRP A 84 6.91 -8.49 0.67
CA TRP A 84 6.91 -8.48 2.13
C TRP A 84 5.63 -7.92 2.72
N ASP A 85 5.25 -8.45 3.88
CA ASP A 85 4.13 -7.97 4.69
C ASP A 85 4.64 -7.14 5.88
N PRO A 86 4.69 -5.79 5.78
CA PRO A 86 5.21 -4.95 6.86
C PRO A 86 4.42 -5.09 8.17
N CYS A 87 3.14 -5.43 8.11
CA CYS A 87 2.34 -5.61 9.32
C CYS A 87 2.72 -6.89 10.08
N ALA A 88 3.08 -7.97 9.37
CA ALA A 88 3.50 -9.22 9.99
C ALA A 88 4.88 -9.14 10.68
N ILE A 89 5.68 -8.11 10.35
CA ILE A 89 6.96 -7.83 11.03
C ILE A 89 6.73 -7.42 12.49
N HIS A 90 5.62 -6.76 12.82
CA HIS A 90 5.33 -6.37 14.19
C HIS A 90 5.27 -7.58 15.15
N ASP A 91 5.68 -7.33 16.40
CA ASP A 91 5.53 -8.25 17.52
C ASP A 91 4.75 -7.51 18.62
N ILE A 92 3.46 -7.83 18.72
CA ILE A 92 2.53 -7.17 19.64
C ILE A 92 2.93 -7.42 21.10
N ASP A 93 3.30 -8.65 21.44
CA ASP A 93 3.66 -9.01 22.81
C ASP A 93 4.95 -8.30 23.24
N ALA A 94 5.94 -8.22 22.34
CA ALA A 94 7.15 -7.46 22.58
C ALA A 94 6.86 -5.96 22.74
N ALA A 95 6.00 -5.40 21.88
CA ALA A 95 5.59 -4.01 21.96
C ALA A 95 4.92 -3.70 23.31
N GLU A 96 3.87 -4.43 23.70
CA GLU A 96 3.17 -4.19 24.96
C GLU A 96 4.12 -4.28 26.17
N LYS A 97 5.09 -5.19 26.12
CA LYS A 97 6.12 -5.35 27.15
C LYS A 97 7.10 -4.17 27.20
N ILE A 98 7.62 -3.71 26.07
CA ILE A 98 8.64 -2.66 25.99
C ILE A 98 8.04 -1.29 26.31
N PHE A 99 6.89 -0.98 25.71
CA PHE A 99 6.23 0.32 25.81
C PHE A 99 5.34 0.44 27.06
N GLY A 100 5.03 -0.68 27.72
CA GLY A 100 4.39 -0.71 29.03
C GLY A 100 2.89 -0.43 29.02
N GLY A 101 2.22 -0.66 27.89
CA GLY A 101 0.79 -0.47 27.74
C GLY A 101 0.21 -1.34 26.62
N PRO A 102 -1.12 -1.47 26.56
CA PRO A 102 -1.76 -2.34 25.59
C PRO A 102 -1.76 -1.76 24.17
N THR A 103 -1.79 -2.65 23.18
CA THR A 103 -2.01 -2.27 21.80
C THR A 103 -3.45 -1.82 21.58
N ASN A 104 -3.61 -0.68 20.91
CA ASN A 104 -4.89 -0.12 20.48
C ASN A 104 -5.29 -0.68 19.12
N TYR A 105 -4.41 -0.52 18.13
CA TYR A 105 -4.62 -0.98 16.77
C TYR A 105 -3.31 -1.32 16.09
N LEU A 106 -3.39 -2.16 15.06
CA LEU A 106 -2.36 -2.36 14.05
C LEU A 106 -3.00 -2.18 12.68
N VAL A 107 -2.63 -1.13 11.95
CA VAL A 107 -3.16 -0.86 10.61
C VAL A 107 -2.12 -0.17 9.74
N PRO A 108 -2.11 -0.40 8.42
CA PRO A 108 -1.45 0.54 7.52
C PRO A 108 -2.28 1.83 7.53
N ILE A 109 -1.70 2.99 7.87
CA ILE A 109 -2.42 4.29 7.90
C ILE A 109 -2.02 5.16 6.73
N SER A 110 -0.73 5.22 6.43
CA SER A 110 -0.18 6.20 5.50
C SER A 110 0.04 5.65 4.11
N ARG A 111 0.45 4.38 3.97
CA ARG A 111 0.80 3.74 2.70
C ARG A 111 0.62 2.23 2.82
N ILE A 112 0.50 1.52 1.69
CA ILE A 112 0.39 0.05 1.75
C ILE A 112 1.69 -0.62 2.23
N ASP A 113 2.81 0.07 2.04
CA ASP A 113 4.16 -0.40 2.34
C ASP A 113 4.62 -0.05 3.76
N SER A 114 3.71 0.50 4.57
CA SER A 114 3.90 0.72 6.00
C SER A 114 2.83 0.02 6.83
N CYS A 115 3.11 -0.10 8.12
CA CYS A 115 2.13 -0.53 9.12
C CYS A 115 2.38 0.20 10.44
N ASP A 116 1.32 0.73 11.03
CA ASP A 116 1.33 1.49 12.27
C ASP A 116 0.74 0.67 13.41
N LEU A 117 1.56 0.43 14.42
CA LEU A 117 1.15 -0.14 15.70
C LEU A 117 0.97 0.97 16.72
N SER A 118 -0.27 1.25 17.13
CA SER A 118 -0.56 2.20 18.20
C SER A 118 -0.67 1.51 19.55
N ILE A 119 -0.05 2.11 20.55
CA ILE A 119 0.08 1.58 21.90
C ILE A 119 -0.34 2.66 22.89
N ASP A 120 -1.21 2.31 23.82
CA ASP A 120 -1.55 3.17 24.94
C ASP A 120 -0.30 3.45 25.78
N HIS A 121 0.01 4.72 25.92
CA HIS A 121 1.05 5.21 26.79
C HIS A 121 0.42 6.09 27.89
N LYS A 122 0.96 6.00 29.12
CA LYS A 122 0.60 6.82 30.29
C LYS A 122 -0.91 7.12 30.46
N ALA A 123 -1.56 6.37 31.35
CA ALA A 123 -2.95 6.64 31.79
C ALA A 123 -4.02 6.73 30.67
N GLY A 124 -3.77 6.13 29.49
CA GLY A 124 -4.77 5.80 28.48
C GLY A 124 -5.27 6.95 27.62
N ASN A 125 -4.54 8.07 27.55
CA ASN A 125 -4.92 9.21 26.69
C ASN A 125 -3.82 9.61 25.69
N GLU A 126 -2.61 9.05 25.80
CA GLU A 126 -1.47 9.39 24.95
C GLU A 126 -1.05 8.14 24.20
N ALA A 127 -0.91 8.20 22.88
CA ALA A 127 -0.51 7.06 22.08
C ALA A 127 0.97 7.18 21.69
N LEU A 128 1.73 6.10 21.89
CA LEU A 128 2.95 5.85 21.13
C LEU A 128 2.57 5.12 19.84
N THR A 129 3.23 5.48 18.74
CA THR A 129 3.09 4.77 17.48
C THR A 129 4.43 4.19 17.09
N VAL A 130 4.42 2.92 16.68
CA VAL A 130 5.56 2.29 16.03
C VAL A 130 5.17 2.02 14.58
N GLU A 131 5.85 2.66 13.64
CA GLU A 131 5.67 2.43 12.20
C GLU A 131 6.79 1.50 11.71
N ILE A 132 6.43 0.45 10.98
CA ILE A 132 7.36 -0.31 10.14
C ILE A 132 7.05 0.01 8.68
N ALA A 133 8.00 0.56 7.94
CA ALA A 133 7.84 0.99 6.56
C ALA A 133 8.94 0.47 5.64
N LEU A 134 8.55 0.05 4.43
CA LEU A 134 9.46 -0.27 3.34
C LEU A 134 9.74 1.01 2.56
N THR A 135 10.93 1.58 2.68
CA THR A 135 11.16 2.95 2.23
C THR A 135 12.58 3.18 1.74
N ARG A 136 12.74 4.29 1.02
CA ARG A 136 14.02 4.90 0.68
C ARG A 136 14.46 5.82 1.82
N GLU A 137 15.73 5.76 2.22
CA GLU A 137 16.31 6.61 3.26
C GLU A 137 17.66 7.19 2.84
N LEU A 138 17.94 8.42 3.28
CA LEU A 138 19.25 9.04 3.08
C LEU A 138 20.16 8.69 4.24
N LEU A 139 21.07 7.73 4.05
CA LEU A 139 21.91 7.20 5.12
C LEU A 139 22.80 8.27 5.79
N GLU A 140 23.08 9.41 5.15
CA GLU A 140 23.76 10.53 5.80
C GLU A 140 22.98 11.14 6.98
N LEU A 141 21.67 10.91 7.08
CA LEU A 141 20.83 11.34 8.20
C LEU A 141 20.90 10.37 9.39
N TYR A 142 21.64 9.26 9.25
CA TYR A 142 21.75 8.21 10.24
C TYR A 142 23.18 8.05 10.78
N ARG A 143 23.27 7.48 11.98
CA ARG A 143 24.50 6.96 12.59
C ARG A 143 24.55 5.47 12.31
N SER A 144 25.63 5.00 11.70
CA SER A 144 25.83 3.56 11.49
C SER A 144 26.21 2.86 12.78
N GLY A 145 25.71 1.64 12.93
CA GLY A 145 25.97 0.74 14.04
C GLY A 145 25.87 -0.71 13.59
N ARG A 146 25.91 -1.63 14.56
CA ARG A 146 25.67 -3.06 14.34
C ARG A 146 24.79 -3.56 15.48
N LEU A 147 23.80 -4.37 15.13
CA LEU A 147 23.03 -5.10 16.11
C LEU A 147 23.65 -6.47 16.30
N GLU A 148 24.05 -6.76 17.54
CA GLU A 148 24.55 -8.05 17.99
C GLU A 148 23.48 -8.67 18.90
N ASP A 149 22.70 -9.61 18.37
CA ASP A 149 21.68 -10.34 19.12
C ASP A 149 21.85 -11.85 18.93
N GLU A 150 21.63 -12.62 19.98
CA GLU A 150 21.85 -14.07 19.99
C GLU A 150 20.85 -14.86 19.14
N SER A 151 19.70 -14.26 18.80
CA SER A 151 18.73 -14.82 17.87
C SER A 151 19.14 -14.67 16.40
N LEU A 152 20.12 -13.82 16.11
CA LEU A 152 20.61 -13.58 14.75
C LEU A 152 21.76 -14.53 14.41
N ALA A 153 21.79 -15.01 13.17
CA ALA A 153 22.87 -15.87 12.67
C ALA A 153 24.22 -15.14 12.61
N GLU A 154 24.19 -13.83 12.34
CA GLU A 154 25.34 -12.94 12.34
C GLU A 154 24.91 -11.51 12.70
N PRO A 155 25.84 -10.65 13.18
CA PRO A 155 25.49 -9.27 13.48
C PRO A 155 25.12 -8.50 12.20
N ILE A 156 24.04 -7.73 12.26
CA ILE A 156 23.52 -6.99 11.11
C ILE A 156 23.86 -5.49 11.19
N PRO A 157 24.13 -4.82 10.05
CA PRO A 157 24.25 -3.37 10.03
C PRO A 157 22.90 -2.74 10.38
N VAL A 158 22.94 -1.74 11.25
CA VAL A 158 21.75 -0.95 11.62
C VAL A 158 22.10 0.52 11.60
N TYR A 159 21.14 1.34 11.23
CA TYR A 159 21.29 2.78 11.11
C TYR A 159 20.29 3.46 12.04
N GLN A 160 20.77 4.30 12.96
CA GLN A 160 19.91 5.04 13.89
C GLN A 160 19.84 6.51 13.47
N SER A 161 18.65 7.07 13.40
CA SER A 161 18.43 8.47 13.03
C SER A 161 19.23 9.42 13.93
N LYS A 162 19.90 10.40 13.32
CA LYS A 162 20.57 11.49 14.06
C LYS A 162 19.52 12.40 14.69
N PRO A 163 19.86 13.11 15.79
CA PRO A 163 19.04 14.21 16.27
C PRO A 163 18.84 15.24 15.14
N PRO A 164 17.67 15.86 15.03
CA PRO A 164 17.45 16.95 14.08
C PRO A 164 18.43 18.10 14.35
N GLU A 165 18.78 18.85 13.31
CA GLU A 165 19.62 20.04 13.48
C GLU A 165 18.91 21.08 14.37
N GLU A 166 19.69 21.81 15.18
CA GLU A 166 19.14 22.81 16.08
C GLU A 166 18.34 23.88 15.30
N GLY A 167 17.10 24.13 15.74
CA GLY A 167 16.22 25.15 15.14
C GLY A 167 15.36 24.64 13.98
N VAL A 168 15.47 23.37 13.58
CA VAL A 168 14.51 22.74 12.66
C VAL A 168 13.27 22.35 13.44
N ALA A 169 12.11 22.87 13.02
CA ALA A 169 10.83 22.47 13.60
C ALA A 169 10.54 21.01 13.24
N THR A 170 10.40 20.15 14.24
CA THR A 170 9.92 18.77 14.07
C THR A 170 8.47 18.67 14.55
N PHE A 171 7.64 17.95 13.81
CA PHE A 171 6.31 17.57 14.29
C PHE A 171 6.46 16.35 15.19
N GLY A 172 6.27 16.54 16.49
CA GLY A 172 6.48 15.48 17.48
C GLY A 172 7.95 15.14 17.71
N THR A 173 8.15 14.12 18.54
CA THR A 173 9.46 13.53 18.82
C THR A 173 9.45 12.11 18.27
N SER A 174 10.40 11.77 17.41
CA SER A 174 10.57 10.39 16.92
C SER A 174 12.02 9.93 16.95
N CYS A 175 12.19 8.62 16.94
CA CYS A 175 13.48 7.99 16.72
C CYS A 175 13.32 6.77 15.81
N SER A 176 14.02 6.82 14.68
CA SER A 176 13.98 5.76 13.68
C SER A 176 15.23 4.91 13.68
N MET A 177 15.04 3.63 13.40
CA MET A 177 16.04 2.61 13.09
C MET A 177 15.83 2.14 11.65
N PHE A 178 16.91 1.84 10.93
CA PHE A 178 16.84 1.42 9.54
C PHE A 178 17.75 0.21 9.27
N TYR A 179 17.18 -0.77 8.58
CA TYR A 179 17.87 -1.93 8.02
C TYR A 179 17.96 -1.79 6.51
N GLU A 180 19.18 -1.66 5.99
CA GLU A 180 19.42 -1.53 4.56
C GLU A 180 19.31 -2.89 3.86
N VAL A 181 18.52 -2.94 2.80
CA VAL A 181 18.38 -4.11 1.92
C VAL A 181 19.20 -3.90 0.65
N ALA A 182 19.08 -2.71 0.05
CA ALA A 182 19.91 -2.25 -1.05
C ALA A 182 19.90 -0.73 -1.08
N ASP A 183 21.02 -0.08 -0.75
CA ASP A 183 21.14 1.39 -0.70
C ASP A 183 20.45 2.09 -1.90
N PRO A 184 19.50 3.02 -1.68
CA PRO A 184 19.04 3.59 -0.40
C PRO A 184 17.78 2.96 0.21
N TYR A 185 17.36 1.76 -0.22
CA TYR A 185 16.13 1.10 0.19
C TYR A 185 16.30 0.10 1.32
N GLY A 186 15.27 0.00 2.16
CA GLY A 186 15.25 -0.94 3.26
C GLY A 186 14.01 -0.86 4.13
N ILE A 187 14.12 -1.38 5.34
CA ILE A 187 13.05 -1.40 6.35
C ILE A 187 13.36 -0.33 7.39
N LYS A 188 12.48 0.66 7.50
CA LYS A 188 12.51 1.65 8.59
C LYS A 188 11.55 1.23 9.68
N LEU A 189 12.00 1.32 10.92
CA LEU A 189 11.17 1.28 12.12
C LEU A 189 11.23 2.66 12.77
N ASP A 190 10.11 3.35 12.88
CA ASP A 190 10.03 4.66 13.54
C ASP A 190 9.17 4.58 14.81
N VAL A 191 9.71 5.03 15.93
CA VAL A 191 8.96 5.18 17.19
C VAL A 191 8.63 6.66 17.37
N LEU A 192 7.35 6.99 17.27
CA LEU A 192 6.80 8.33 17.39
C LEU A 192 6.03 8.49 18.70
N ALA A 193 6.20 9.65 19.33
CA ALA A 193 5.36 10.09 20.43
C ALA A 193 4.75 11.47 20.13
N VAL A 194 3.46 11.60 20.46
CA VAL A 194 2.74 12.89 20.42
C VAL A 194 2.83 13.66 21.74
N ASP A 195 3.36 13.05 22.79
CA ASP A 195 3.53 13.62 24.13
C ASP A 195 4.94 14.21 24.33
N GLU A 196 5.24 14.63 25.56
CA GLU A 196 6.55 15.18 25.95
C GLU A 196 7.61 14.09 26.23
N THR A 197 7.47 12.87 25.67
CA THR A 197 8.47 11.82 25.87
C THR A 197 9.82 12.23 25.26
N PRO A 198 10.92 12.22 26.04
CA PRO A 198 12.22 12.62 25.55
C PRO A 198 12.72 11.72 24.41
N ARG A 199 13.37 12.32 23.40
CA ARG A 199 13.88 11.57 22.24
C ARG A 199 14.80 10.42 22.61
N ASP A 200 15.68 10.62 23.60
CA ASP A 200 16.61 9.57 24.05
C ASP A 200 15.85 8.32 24.54
N GLN A 201 14.71 8.52 25.21
CA GLN A 201 13.84 7.42 25.65
C GLN A 201 13.16 6.74 24.45
N LEU A 202 12.70 7.50 23.44
CA LEU A 202 12.16 6.92 22.21
C LEU A 202 13.21 6.11 21.45
N CYS A 203 14.47 6.55 21.46
CA CYS A 203 15.55 5.79 20.86
C CYS A 203 15.86 4.50 21.62
N THR A 204 15.80 4.50 22.94
CA THR A 204 15.89 3.27 23.73
C THR A 204 14.76 2.31 23.35
N TYR A 205 13.52 2.80 23.25
CA TYR A 205 12.41 1.97 22.80
C TYR A 205 12.58 1.46 21.37
N ALA A 206 13.04 2.31 20.45
CA ALA A 206 13.28 1.93 19.07
C ALA A 206 14.37 0.85 18.96
N GLU A 207 15.46 0.97 19.72
CA GLU A 207 16.53 -0.03 19.76
C GLU A 207 16.05 -1.37 20.36
N GLU A 208 15.36 -1.34 21.50
CA GLU A 208 14.81 -2.53 22.14
C GLU A 208 13.80 -3.25 21.24
N TYR A 209 12.88 -2.49 20.63
CA TYR A 209 11.84 -3.06 19.78
C TYR A 209 12.40 -3.55 18.45
N PHE A 210 13.30 -2.79 17.81
CA PHE A 210 14.00 -3.23 16.61
C PHE A 210 14.77 -4.52 16.86
N THR A 211 15.42 -4.66 18.02
CA THR A 211 16.09 -5.90 18.42
C THR A 211 15.10 -7.07 18.52
N ALA A 212 13.93 -6.85 19.13
CA ALA A 212 12.90 -7.89 19.27
C ALA A 212 12.36 -8.37 17.92
N VAL A 213 12.17 -7.47 16.95
CA VAL A 213 11.70 -7.83 15.60
C VAL A 213 12.81 -8.16 14.61
N ALA A 214 14.09 -8.08 15.01
CA ALA A 214 15.24 -8.25 14.12
C ALA A 214 15.22 -9.57 13.32
N PRO A 215 14.83 -10.73 13.89
CA PRO A 215 14.70 -11.95 13.09
C PRO A 215 13.73 -11.82 11.91
N LYS A 216 12.61 -11.12 12.11
CA LYS A 216 11.62 -10.83 11.06
C LYS A 216 12.04 -9.69 10.13
N ILE A 217 13.05 -8.89 10.48
CA ILE A 217 13.60 -7.85 9.59
C ILE A 217 14.63 -8.48 8.64
N VAL A 218 15.42 -9.44 9.12
CA VAL A 218 16.42 -10.15 8.31
C VAL A 218 15.78 -11.14 7.35
N ASP A 219 14.69 -11.78 7.78
CA ASP A 219 13.87 -12.67 6.94
C ASP A 219 12.40 -12.19 6.98
N PRO A 220 12.05 -11.13 6.21
CA PRO A 220 10.71 -10.56 6.24
C PRO A 220 9.62 -11.56 5.84
N PRO A 221 8.53 -11.64 6.62
CA PRO A 221 7.37 -12.42 6.23
C PRO A 221 6.86 -12.02 4.85
N LEU A 222 6.49 -13.01 4.05
CA LEU A 222 5.90 -12.76 2.74
C LEU A 222 4.40 -12.48 2.90
N ALA A 223 3.86 -11.62 2.04
CA ALA A 223 2.42 -11.42 1.91
C ALA A 223 1.69 -12.74 1.64
N THR A 224 2.34 -13.67 0.92
CA THR A 224 1.83 -15.01 0.62
C THR A 224 1.80 -15.96 1.81
N ASP A 225 2.44 -15.63 2.93
CA ASP A 225 2.43 -16.46 4.13
C ASP A 225 1.12 -16.32 4.93
N GLY A 226 0.29 -15.33 4.60
CA GLY A 226 -1.01 -15.11 5.24
C GLY A 226 -0.89 -14.80 6.73
N LEU A 227 0.18 -14.12 7.15
CA LEU A 227 0.46 -13.76 8.55
C LEU A 227 -0.21 -12.45 9.01
N SER A 228 -0.88 -11.73 8.12
CA SER A 228 -1.81 -10.65 8.48
C SER A 228 -3.21 -10.86 7.88
N THR A 229 -4.23 -10.33 8.56
CA THR A 229 -5.63 -10.43 8.10
C THR A 229 -6.44 -9.16 8.42
N PRO A 230 -7.26 -8.60 7.49
CA PRO A 230 -7.48 -9.07 6.12
C PRO A 230 -6.21 -8.94 5.26
N GLN A 231 -6.13 -9.78 4.23
CA GLN A 231 -5.08 -9.65 3.22
C GLN A 231 -5.29 -8.39 2.40
N ARG A 232 -4.19 -7.87 1.88
CA ARG A 232 -4.15 -6.67 1.04
C ARG A 232 -3.81 -7.14 -0.37
N THR A 233 -4.77 -7.04 -1.30
CA THR A 233 -4.68 -7.69 -2.63
C THR A 233 -3.57 -7.12 -3.50
N MET A 234 -3.17 -5.87 -3.24
CA MET A 234 -2.12 -5.20 -4.00
C MET A 234 -0.69 -5.58 -3.57
N LEU A 235 -0.50 -6.25 -2.42
CA LEU A 235 0.84 -6.70 -2.02
C LEU A 235 1.39 -7.70 -3.04
N GLY A 236 2.63 -7.48 -3.46
CA GLY A 236 3.31 -8.30 -4.47
C GLY A 236 3.07 -7.86 -5.93
N THR A 237 2.17 -6.92 -6.19
CA THR A 237 1.92 -6.37 -7.55
C THR A 237 2.79 -5.13 -7.82
N ASP A 238 3.12 -4.82 -9.08
CA ASP A 238 3.99 -3.69 -9.46
C ASP A 238 3.17 -2.45 -9.90
N PRO A 239 3.13 -1.36 -9.10
CA PRO A 239 2.40 -0.16 -9.48
C PRO A 239 3.01 0.56 -10.70
N CYS A 240 4.27 0.29 -11.02
CA CYS A 240 4.93 0.95 -12.14
C CYS A 240 4.34 0.54 -13.50
N LEU A 241 3.65 -0.60 -13.59
CA LEU A 241 2.92 -0.99 -14.81
C LEU A 241 1.83 0.02 -15.18
N GLY A 242 1.23 0.68 -14.19
CA GLY A 242 0.25 1.74 -14.38
C GLY A 242 0.82 2.97 -15.11
N THR A 243 2.14 3.14 -15.15
CA THR A 243 2.78 4.30 -15.82
C THR A 243 3.00 4.09 -17.33
N ILE A 244 2.86 2.86 -17.84
CA ILE A 244 3.09 2.54 -19.25
C ILE A 244 2.29 3.46 -20.20
N PRO A 245 0.98 3.70 -20.00
CA PRO A 245 0.21 4.56 -20.89
C PRO A 245 0.74 6.01 -20.93
N VAL A 246 1.31 6.49 -19.81
CA VAL A 246 1.93 7.82 -19.74
C VAL A 246 3.19 7.86 -20.59
N LEU A 247 4.07 6.86 -20.47
CA LEU A 247 5.30 6.76 -21.28
C LEU A 247 5.00 6.62 -22.78
N GLU A 248 3.92 5.89 -23.14
CA GLU A 248 3.50 5.73 -24.53
C GLU A 248 2.94 7.05 -25.11
N LYS A 249 2.19 7.81 -24.30
CA LYS A 249 1.63 9.11 -24.70
C LYS A 249 2.68 10.23 -24.73
N TYR A 250 3.61 10.22 -23.78
CA TYR A 250 4.63 11.24 -23.57
C TYR A 250 6.02 10.60 -23.47
N PRO A 251 6.59 10.02 -24.54
CA PRO A 251 7.93 9.43 -24.49
C PRO A 251 9.04 10.47 -24.26
N LYS A 252 8.72 11.75 -24.49
CA LYS A 252 9.59 12.90 -24.23
C LYS A 252 8.78 14.01 -23.57
N ASP A 253 9.44 14.81 -22.73
CA ASP A 253 8.85 16.03 -22.19
C ASP A 253 8.77 17.16 -23.25
N ASP A 254 8.15 18.29 -22.89
CA ASP A 254 7.98 19.46 -23.77
C ASP A 254 9.32 20.06 -24.27
N ALA A 255 10.41 19.80 -23.56
CA ALA A 255 11.76 20.24 -23.94
C ALA A 255 12.53 19.17 -24.76
N GLY A 256 11.93 18.00 -24.99
CA GLY A 256 12.45 16.91 -25.81
C GLY A 256 13.35 15.91 -25.08
N TYR A 257 13.43 15.98 -23.75
CA TYR A 257 14.15 15.00 -22.92
C TYR A 257 13.35 13.71 -22.80
N GLU A 258 14.03 12.57 -22.80
CA GLU A 258 13.37 11.27 -22.62
C GLU A 258 12.70 11.20 -21.24
N THR A 259 11.58 10.48 -21.19
CA THR A 259 10.84 10.23 -19.96
C THR A 259 11.07 8.82 -19.48
N TYR A 260 11.09 8.64 -18.17
CA TYR A 260 11.35 7.36 -17.54
C TYR A 260 10.63 7.27 -16.21
N VAL A 261 10.53 6.05 -15.69
CA VAL A 261 9.97 5.79 -14.37
C VAL A 261 11.05 5.83 -13.31
N VAL A 262 10.76 6.56 -12.24
CA VAL A 262 11.47 6.50 -10.97
C VAL A 262 10.59 5.81 -9.93
N LYS A 263 11.21 5.21 -8.92
CA LYS A 263 10.53 4.64 -7.75
C LYS A 263 10.93 5.48 -6.54
N GLU A 264 9.94 5.90 -5.75
CA GLU A 264 10.19 6.57 -4.46
C GLU A 264 10.16 5.56 -3.31
N SER A 265 9.31 4.54 -3.45
CA SER A 265 9.19 3.38 -2.57
C SER A 265 8.90 2.13 -3.42
N PRO A 266 8.85 0.91 -2.82
CA PRO A 266 8.48 -0.30 -3.57
C PRO A 266 7.12 -0.18 -4.27
N TYR A 267 6.21 0.63 -3.73
CA TYR A 267 4.83 0.76 -4.15
C TYR A 267 4.43 2.14 -4.68
N HIS A 268 5.40 3.01 -4.95
CA HIS A 268 5.17 4.36 -5.47
C HIS A 268 6.13 4.63 -6.63
N CYS A 269 5.53 4.87 -7.79
CA CYS A 269 6.21 5.13 -9.05
C CYS A 269 5.81 6.50 -9.57
N ALA A 270 6.78 7.25 -10.08
CA ALA A 270 6.53 8.53 -10.75
C ALA A 270 7.20 8.51 -12.13
N VAL A 271 6.65 9.29 -13.06
CA VAL A 271 7.27 9.55 -14.37
C VAL A 271 8.04 10.86 -14.29
N GLU A 272 9.32 10.81 -14.65
CA GLU A 272 10.21 11.97 -14.66
C GLU A 272 10.92 12.12 -16.02
N SER A 273 11.61 13.25 -16.20
CA SER A 273 12.51 13.50 -17.33
C SER A 273 13.89 13.98 -16.84
N ASP A 274 14.94 13.77 -17.64
CA ASP A 274 16.33 14.12 -17.32
C ASP A 274 16.55 15.60 -16.94
N ALA A 275 15.62 16.47 -17.35
CA ALA A 275 15.67 17.89 -17.02
C ALA A 275 15.41 18.16 -15.53
N GLY A 276 14.91 17.20 -14.75
CA GLY A 276 14.59 17.34 -13.32
C GLY A 276 13.39 18.26 -13.02
N PHE A 277 12.76 18.81 -14.05
CA PHE A 277 11.67 19.79 -13.95
C PHE A 277 10.52 19.55 -14.95
N GLY A 278 10.57 18.50 -15.80
CA GLY A 278 9.79 18.44 -17.04
C GLY A 278 8.45 17.71 -17.02
N LEU A 279 8.24 16.72 -16.16
CA LEU A 279 6.94 16.00 -16.04
C LEU A 279 6.59 15.64 -14.59
N LYS A 280 6.92 16.52 -13.64
CA LYS A 280 6.41 16.37 -12.26
C LYS A 280 4.91 16.33 -12.36
N GLY A 281 4.28 15.21 -12.02
CA GLY A 281 2.83 15.14 -11.91
C GLY A 281 2.15 13.89 -12.41
N TYR A 282 2.84 12.92 -13.03
CA TYR A 282 2.25 11.59 -13.24
C TYR A 282 2.85 10.60 -12.24
N GLU A 283 2.01 10.09 -11.36
CA GLU A 283 2.41 9.10 -10.37
C GLU A 283 1.34 8.03 -10.19
N VAL A 284 1.81 6.84 -9.81
CA VAL A 284 0.98 5.73 -9.39
C VAL A 284 1.51 5.25 -8.05
N ALA A 285 0.66 5.25 -7.04
CA ALA A 285 0.97 4.72 -5.73
C ALA A 285 -0.12 3.74 -5.27
N TYR A 286 0.26 2.73 -4.50
CA TYR A 286 -0.71 1.99 -3.69
C TYR A 286 -0.72 2.58 -2.30
N ASP A 287 -1.88 3.10 -1.92
CA ASP A 287 -2.04 4.00 -0.80
C ASP A 287 -3.11 3.49 0.17
N ILE A 288 -3.14 4.08 1.37
CA ILE A 288 -4.22 3.90 2.33
C ILE A 288 -4.98 5.21 2.46
N PHE A 289 -6.26 5.16 2.13
CA PHE A 289 -7.13 6.30 2.30
C PHE A 289 -7.84 6.24 3.65
N VAL A 290 -7.55 7.21 4.52
CA VAL A 290 -8.16 7.36 5.84
C VAL A 290 -9.10 8.55 5.85
N GLY A 291 -10.28 8.41 6.47
CA GLY A 291 -11.14 9.58 6.73
C GLY A 291 -11.96 10.09 5.54
N VAL A 292 -11.89 9.42 4.38
CA VAL A 292 -12.73 9.74 3.21
C VAL A 292 -14.19 9.43 3.52
N ALA A 293 -14.97 10.48 3.75
CA ALA A 293 -16.31 10.44 4.30
C ALA A 293 -17.36 10.06 3.24
N THR A 294 -17.55 8.78 2.94
CA THR A 294 -18.82 8.20 2.44
C THR A 294 -19.47 8.78 1.17
N ASP A 295 -18.82 9.67 0.42
CA ASP A 295 -19.16 9.99 -0.97
C ASP A 295 -18.19 9.37 -1.98
N ALA A 296 -17.11 8.75 -1.50
CA ALA A 296 -16.51 7.57 -2.13
C ALA A 296 -17.58 6.47 -2.18
N ARG A 297 -18.46 6.53 -3.17
CA ARG A 297 -19.40 5.46 -3.49
C ARG A 297 -18.58 4.19 -3.69
N ASP A 298 -19.15 3.03 -3.38
CA ASP A 298 -18.67 1.77 -3.97
C ASP A 298 -18.65 1.99 -5.49
N ILE A 299 -17.50 2.35 -6.05
CA ILE A 299 -17.39 2.72 -7.46
C ILE A 299 -17.63 1.44 -8.23
N THR A 300 -18.83 1.33 -8.80
CA THR A 300 -19.16 0.24 -9.71
C THR A 300 -18.60 0.64 -11.07
N PHE A 301 -17.74 -0.22 -11.63
CA PHE A 301 -17.09 -0.01 -12.92
C PHE A 301 -18.10 0.41 -14.00
N GLY A 302 -17.84 1.56 -14.66
CA GLY A 302 -18.53 1.99 -15.87
C GLY A 302 -19.55 3.14 -15.74
N GLU A 303 -19.97 3.55 -14.53
CA GLU A 303 -20.89 4.70 -14.38
C GLU A 303 -20.33 5.86 -13.53
N ASP A 304 -19.46 5.62 -12.54
CA ASP A 304 -18.94 6.62 -11.60
C ASP A 304 -17.39 6.56 -11.43
N PHE A 305 -16.67 6.05 -12.44
CA PHE A 305 -15.21 5.90 -12.41
C PHE A 305 -14.49 7.07 -13.10
N PRO A 306 -13.43 7.67 -12.51
CA PRO A 306 -13.06 7.67 -11.08
C PRO A 306 -13.54 8.95 -10.37
N ALA A 307 -13.82 8.86 -9.07
CA ALA A 307 -13.95 10.06 -8.25
C ALA A 307 -12.59 10.79 -8.25
N HIS A 308 -12.56 12.01 -8.78
CA HIS A 308 -11.37 12.86 -8.71
C HIS A 308 -11.56 13.95 -7.65
N VAL A 309 -10.46 14.32 -7.00
CA VAL A 309 -10.39 15.52 -6.17
C VAL A 309 -9.55 16.55 -6.93
N ASP A 310 -10.18 17.66 -7.30
CA ASP A 310 -9.47 18.82 -7.84
C ASP A 310 -8.73 19.54 -6.70
N GLU A 311 -7.51 19.11 -6.38
CA GLU A 311 -6.64 19.77 -5.39
C GLU A 311 -5.84 20.94 -5.99
N GLY A 312 -6.45 21.70 -6.90
CA GLY A 312 -5.84 22.89 -7.50
C GLY A 312 -5.13 22.60 -8.83
N ILE A 313 -3.83 22.31 -8.80
CA ILE A 313 -2.98 22.14 -10.02
C ILE A 313 -2.66 20.67 -10.33
N THR A 314 -3.19 19.72 -9.55
CA THR A 314 -3.00 18.28 -9.72
C THR A 314 -4.35 17.60 -9.61
N CYS A 315 -4.62 16.67 -10.52
CA CYS A 315 -5.77 15.78 -10.50
C CYS A 315 -5.37 14.49 -9.80
N GLN A 316 -6.16 14.02 -8.84
CA GLN A 316 -5.94 12.75 -8.16
C GLN A 316 -7.15 11.84 -8.35
N TYR A 317 -6.90 10.64 -8.83
CA TYR A 317 -7.89 9.58 -8.95
C TYR A 317 -7.62 8.52 -7.89
N GLN A 318 -8.65 8.15 -7.14
CA GLN A 318 -8.56 7.19 -6.04
C GLN A 318 -9.48 6.00 -6.33
N VAL A 319 -8.95 4.79 -6.27
CA VAL A 319 -9.71 3.55 -6.49
C VAL A 319 -9.49 2.61 -5.32
N PHE A 320 -10.54 2.30 -4.58
CA PHE A 320 -10.49 1.33 -3.47
C PHE A 320 -10.47 -0.09 -4.01
N VAL A 321 -9.53 -0.89 -3.53
CA VAL A 321 -9.32 -2.27 -4.03
C VAL A 321 -9.61 -3.33 -2.97
N ASP A 322 -9.55 -2.94 -1.69
CA ASP A 322 -9.79 -3.83 -0.56
C ASP A 322 -10.84 -3.24 0.40
N PRO A 323 -11.53 -4.10 1.19
CA PRO A 323 -12.41 -3.63 2.25
C PRO A 323 -11.68 -2.75 3.27
N SER A 324 -12.35 -1.71 3.76
CA SER A 324 -11.78 -0.82 4.78
C SER A 324 -11.45 -1.57 6.08
N ILE A 325 -10.24 -1.38 6.57
CA ILE A 325 -9.79 -1.87 7.88
C ILE A 325 -10.29 -0.91 8.95
N LYS A 326 -11.14 -1.42 9.85
CA LYS A 326 -11.74 -0.61 10.93
C LYS A 326 -10.83 -0.59 12.17
N PHE A 327 -10.45 0.60 12.62
CA PHE A 327 -9.58 0.79 13.78
C PHE A 327 -10.08 1.81 14.82
N ASN A 328 -11.14 2.57 14.53
CA ASN A 328 -11.82 3.42 15.50
C ASN A 328 -13.14 2.74 15.93
N VAL A 329 -13.40 2.54 17.24
CA VAL A 329 -14.71 2.00 17.71
C VAL A 329 -15.67 3.06 18.20
N ASP A 330 -15.16 4.20 18.65
CA ASP A 330 -16.01 5.17 19.33
C ASP A 330 -16.92 5.87 18.31
N ASP A 331 -16.56 5.75 17.04
CA ASP A 331 -17.33 6.16 15.89
C ASP A 331 -17.49 4.98 14.91
N PRO A 332 -18.63 4.24 14.95
CA PRO A 332 -18.90 3.17 13.99
C PRO A 332 -19.06 3.70 12.55
N ASP A 333 -19.29 5.01 12.39
CA ASP A 333 -19.36 5.67 11.09
C ASP A 333 -17.96 6.10 10.59
N TRP A 334 -16.90 5.86 11.38
CA TRP A 334 -15.53 6.15 10.94
C TRP A 334 -15.19 5.30 9.68
N PRO A 335 -14.73 5.93 8.59
CA PRO A 335 -14.54 5.25 7.31
C PRO A 335 -13.47 4.15 7.38
N GLY A 336 -12.57 4.16 8.36
CA GLY A 336 -11.48 3.21 8.49
C GLY A 336 -10.30 3.57 7.57
N ALA A 337 -9.40 2.61 7.37
CA ALA A 337 -8.26 2.68 6.47
C ALA A 337 -8.57 1.81 5.26
N SER A 338 -8.70 2.41 4.07
CA SER A 338 -9.09 1.68 2.86
C SER A 338 -7.91 1.60 1.92
N PRO A 339 -7.32 0.41 1.69
CA PRO A 339 -6.30 0.24 0.68
C PRO A 339 -6.85 0.55 -0.70
N GLY A 340 -6.03 1.20 -1.53
CA GLY A 340 -6.41 1.50 -2.89
C GLY A 340 -5.25 1.99 -3.74
N ILE A 341 -5.61 2.41 -4.95
CA ILE A 341 -4.70 2.93 -5.96
C ILE A 341 -4.91 4.43 -6.02
N LEU A 342 -3.81 5.17 -5.92
CA LEU A 342 -3.72 6.59 -6.21
C LEU A 342 -3.08 6.78 -7.59
N ILE A 343 -3.75 7.51 -8.47
CA ILE A 343 -3.19 7.98 -9.74
C ILE A 343 -3.16 9.51 -9.67
N GLY A 344 -1.96 10.08 -9.55
CA GLY A 344 -1.74 11.51 -9.59
C GLY A 344 -1.41 11.95 -11.02
N MET A 345 -2.02 13.05 -11.46
CA MET A 345 -1.88 13.64 -12.80
C MET A 345 -1.77 15.16 -12.70
N ASN A 346 -1.03 15.81 -13.61
CA ASN A 346 -0.99 17.29 -13.67
C ASN A 346 -2.32 17.90 -14.14
N GLU A 347 -2.98 17.22 -15.07
CA GLU A 347 -4.25 17.63 -15.63
C GLU A 347 -5.18 16.42 -15.57
N CYS A 348 -6.47 16.65 -15.31
CA CYS A 348 -7.45 15.57 -15.37
C CYS A 348 -7.57 15.06 -16.81
N ASP A 349 -7.30 13.78 -16.98
CA ASP A 349 -7.46 13.04 -18.23
C ASP A 349 -8.00 11.65 -17.87
N ASP A 350 -9.32 11.56 -17.84
CA ASP A 350 -10.04 10.35 -17.39
C ASP A 350 -9.73 9.14 -18.28
N GLU A 351 -9.51 9.36 -19.58
CA GLU A 351 -9.17 8.27 -20.52
C GLU A 351 -7.78 7.72 -20.21
N LEU A 352 -6.80 8.60 -19.97
CA LEU A 352 -5.47 8.17 -19.58
C LEU A 352 -5.47 7.52 -18.20
N ALA A 353 -6.18 8.09 -17.21
CA ALA A 353 -6.32 7.50 -15.88
C ALA A 353 -6.96 6.10 -15.93
N GLU A 354 -7.97 5.90 -16.75
CA GLU A 354 -8.58 4.59 -17.00
C GLU A 354 -7.57 3.61 -17.61
N GLN A 355 -6.80 4.02 -18.61
CA GLN A 355 -5.75 3.17 -19.19
C GLN A 355 -4.69 2.80 -18.16
N MET A 356 -4.25 3.75 -17.32
CA MET A 356 -3.29 3.52 -16.24
C MET A 356 -3.84 2.50 -15.23
N PHE A 357 -5.10 2.65 -14.83
CA PHE A 357 -5.76 1.72 -13.91
C PHE A 357 -5.94 0.32 -14.51
N LEU A 358 -6.37 0.20 -15.78
CA LEU A 358 -6.53 -1.09 -16.45
C LEU A 358 -5.22 -1.88 -16.47
N LYS A 359 -4.08 -1.21 -16.67
CA LYS A 359 -2.76 -1.85 -16.58
C LYS A 359 -2.45 -2.41 -15.20
N LEU A 360 -3.02 -1.83 -14.14
CA LEU A 360 -2.80 -2.28 -12.77
C LEU A 360 -3.65 -3.50 -12.44
N ILE A 361 -4.91 -3.53 -12.86
CA ILE A 361 -5.81 -4.66 -12.58
C ILE A 361 -5.64 -5.85 -13.52
N ASP A 362 -4.99 -5.67 -14.67
CA ASP A 362 -4.61 -6.76 -15.58
C ASP A 362 -3.45 -7.61 -15.03
N GLN A 363 -2.84 -7.19 -13.92
CA GLN A 363 -1.81 -7.97 -13.24
C GLN A 363 -2.41 -9.25 -12.63
N GLU A 364 -1.61 -10.32 -12.62
CA GLU A 364 -1.99 -11.53 -11.88
C GLU A 364 -2.01 -11.20 -10.38
N ILE A 365 -3.22 -11.01 -9.85
CA ILE A 365 -3.42 -10.85 -8.41
C ILE A 365 -3.07 -12.18 -7.75
N PRO A 366 -2.23 -12.20 -6.71
CA PRO A 366 -1.95 -13.41 -5.95
C PRO A 366 -3.27 -14.11 -5.55
N PRO A 367 -3.36 -15.45 -5.63
CA PRO A 367 -4.56 -16.15 -5.22
C PRO A 367 -4.88 -15.84 -3.77
N GLU A 368 -6.17 -15.80 -3.42
CA GLU A 368 -6.63 -15.61 -2.05
C GLU A 368 -5.94 -16.64 -1.14
N ILE A 369 -5.08 -16.16 -0.24
CA ILE A 369 -4.33 -17.02 0.68
C ILE A 369 -5.24 -17.33 1.86
N THR A 370 -5.23 -18.58 2.33
CA THR A 370 -5.90 -18.90 3.60
C THR A 370 -5.08 -18.32 4.75
N PRO A 371 -5.64 -17.44 5.61
CA PRO A 371 -4.89 -16.88 6.72
C PRO A 371 -4.32 -17.98 7.63
N SER A 372 -3.09 -17.78 8.09
CA SER A 372 -2.48 -18.65 9.10
C SER A 372 -3.34 -18.62 10.39
N PRO A 373 -3.42 -19.73 11.15
CA PRO A 373 -4.07 -19.72 12.46
C PRO A 373 -3.50 -18.68 13.43
N ASP A 374 -2.22 -18.34 13.25
CA ASP A 374 -1.48 -17.36 14.05
C ASP A 374 -1.38 -15.99 13.36
N ALA A 375 -2.21 -15.74 12.34
CA ALA A 375 -2.22 -14.48 11.62
C ALA A 375 -2.60 -13.30 12.54
N ILE A 376 -1.83 -12.23 12.43
CA ILE A 376 -2.06 -10.98 13.14
C ILE A 376 -3.28 -10.28 12.53
N LYS A 377 -4.25 -9.92 13.37
CA LYS A 377 -5.48 -9.26 12.93
C LYS A 377 -5.27 -7.75 12.82
N LEU A 378 -5.34 -7.21 11.61
CA LEU A 378 -5.35 -5.77 11.37
C LEU A 378 -6.64 -5.13 11.86
N GLY A 379 -6.52 -3.87 12.25
CA GLY A 379 -7.59 -3.11 12.88
C GLY A 379 -7.40 -3.04 14.39
N LYS A 380 -8.52 -3.01 15.10
CA LYS A 380 -8.54 -2.75 16.53
C LYS A 380 -8.34 -3.98 17.39
N TYR A 381 -7.58 -3.82 18.47
CA TYR A 381 -7.33 -4.81 19.51
C TYR A 381 -8.14 -4.55 20.78
N ARG A 382 -8.29 -3.28 21.18
CA ARG A 382 -9.06 -2.86 22.36
C ARG A 382 -9.96 -1.72 22.03
#